data_AF-A0A958N2X4-F1
#
_entry.id   AF-A0A958N2X4-F1
#
_cell.length_a   1.000
_cell.length_b   1.000
_cell.length_c   1.000
_cell.angle_alpha   90.00
_cell.angle_beta   90.00
_cell.angle_gamma   90.00
#
_symmetry.space_group_name_H-M   'P 1'
#
loop_
_entity.id
_entity.type
_entity.pdbx_description
1 polymer ?
#
loop_
_entity_poly.entity_id
_entity_poly.type
_entity_poly.pdbx_seq_one_letter_code
_entity_poly.pdbx_strand_id
1 'polypeptide(L)' 'MKKGDIVQAKIIEHIANQVFIVNFNGSLLRVTNTSGETFRPNQLVELVVLAVDPLAFQLIGKKSNKNISFHV' A
#
# COMPACT_ATOMS: atom_id res chain seq x y z
N MET A 1 -13.29 -2.73 -6.63
CA MET A 1 -12.56 -1.89 -5.66
C MET A 1 -13.09 -0.47 -5.76
N LYS A 2 -13.26 0.20 -4.63
CA LYS A 2 -13.60 1.63 -4.52
C LYS A 2 -12.54 2.33 -3.67
N LYS A 3 -12.44 3.65 -3.81
CA LYS A 3 -11.61 4.48 -2.92
C LYS A 3 -11.96 4.17 -1.47
N GLY A 4 -10.94 3.97 -0.63
CA GLY A 4 -11.06 3.64 0.78
C GLY A 4 -11.10 2.13 1.10
N ASP A 5 -11.20 1.25 0.09
CA ASP A 5 -11.06 -0.19 0.33
C ASP A 5 -9.64 -0.49 0.84
N ILE A 6 -9.56 -1.35 1.85
CA ILE A 6 -8.29 -1.91 2.34
C ILE A 6 -8.09 -3.26 1.66
N VAL A 7 -6.95 -3.43 1.00
CA VAL A 7 -6.60 -4.64 0.28
C VAL A 7 -5.25 -5.17 0.75
N GLN A 8 -5.08 -6.49 0.72
CA GLN A 8 -3.81 -7.13 1.04
C GLN A 8 -2.99 -7.36 -0.23
N ALA A 9 -1.72 -6.98 -0.18
CA ALA A 9 -0.77 -7.24 -1.25
C ALA A 9 0.55 -7.75 -0.67
N LYS A 10 1.33 -8.45 -1.50
CA LYS A 10 2.66 -8.94 -1.12
C LYS A 10 3.72 -8.06 -1.77
N ILE A 11 4.66 -7.54 -0.99
CA ILE A 11 5.81 -6.84 -1.54
C ILE A 11 6.66 -7.85 -2.30
N ILE A 12 6.92 -7.56 -3.57
CA ILE A 12 7.79 -8.36 -4.42
C ILE A 12 9.19 -7.77 -4.41
N GLU A 13 9.29 -6.46 -4.54
CA GLU A 13 10.57 -5.80 -4.73
C GLU A 13 10.56 -4.38 -4.17
N HIS A 14 11.71 -3.95 -3.66
CA HIS A 14 11.99 -2.57 -3.31
C HIS A 14 12.86 -1.98 -4.42
N ILE A 15 12.35 -1.00 -5.15
CA ILE A 15 13.07 -0.45 -6.31
C ILE A 15 14.04 0.65 -5.89
N ALA A 16 13.53 1.71 -5.27
CA ALA A 16 14.34 2.85 -4.83
C ALA A 16 13.56 3.75 -3.86
N ASN A 17 14.26 4.40 -2.94
CA ASN A 17 13.68 5.32 -1.95
C ASN A 17 12.49 4.68 -1.21
N GLN A 18 11.29 5.22 -1.41
CA GLN A 18 10.05 4.78 -0.82
C GLN A 18 9.15 4.04 -1.83
N VAL A 19 9.68 3.59 -2.97
CA VAL A 19 8.88 2.94 -4.03
C VAL A 19 9.04 1.43 -3.99
N PHE A 20 7.91 0.72 -3.93
CA PHE A 20 7.83 -0.73 -3.89
C PHE A 20 7.00 -1.26 -5.05
N ILE A 21 7.32 -2.48 -5.50
CA ILE A 21 6.45 -3.29 -6.35
C ILE A 21 5.74 -4.28 -5.45
N VAL A 22 4.42 -4.30 -5.55
CA VAL A 22 3.55 -5.24 -4.82
C VAL A 22 2.79 -6.11 -5.80
N ASN A 23 2.59 -7.36 -5.44
CA ASN A 23 1.69 -8.27 -6.13
C ASN A 23 0.34 -8.23 -5.41
N PHE A 24 -0.68 -7.82 -6.15
CA PHE A 24 -2.07 -7.82 -5.73
C PHE A 24 -2.87 -8.70 -6.71
N ASN A 25 -3.37 -9.84 -6.23
CA ASN A 25 -4.15 -10.80 -7.02
C ASN A 25 -3.52 -11.18 -8.37
N GLY A 26 -2.20 -11.36 -8.41
CA GLY A 26 -1.46 -11.70 -9.63
C GLY A 26 -1.08 -10.50 -10.50
N SER A 27 -1.53 -9.30 -10.17
CA SER A 27 -1.16 -8.05 -10.85
C SER A 27 -0.03 -7.35 -10.09
N LEU A 28 0.99 -6.90 -10.83
CA LEU A 28 2.07 -6.10 -10.27
C LEU A 28 1.67 -4.62 -10.26
N LEU A 29 1.79 -4.00 -9.09
CA LEU A 29 1.47 -2.61 -8.89
C LEU A 29 2.68 -1.88 -8.30
N ARG A 30 2.92 -0.68 -8.80
CA ARG A 30 3.91 0.22 -8.22
C ARG A 30 3.23 1.09 -7.17
N VAL A 31 3.75 1.04 -5.95
CA VAL A 31 3.23 1.81 -4.83
C VAL A 31 4.34 2.64 -4.21
N THR A 32 3.98 3.85 -3.78
CA THR A 32 4.87 4.70 -2.99
C THR A 32 4.46 4.58 -1.53
N ASN A 33 5.40 4.14 -0.72
CA ASN A 33 5.31 4.20 0.71
C ASN A 33 5.35 5.65 1.17
N THR A 34 4.30 6.08 1.86
CA THR A 34 4.23 7.40 2.50
C THR A 34 4.09 7.28 4.02
N SER A 35 4.08 6.06 4.56
CA SER A 35 3.94 5.80 6.00
C SER A 35 5.23 6.04 6.78
N GLY A 36 6.37 6.10 6.07
CA GLY A 36 7.71 6.18 6.66
C GLY A 36 8.17 4.88 7.33
N GLU A 37 7.40 3.80 7.24
CA GLU A 37 7.80 2.49 7.75
C GLU A 37 8.72 1.77 6.76
N THR A 38 9.66 0.97 7.28
CA THR A 38 10.51 0.14 6.41
C THR A 38 9.81 -1.18 6.14
N PHE A 39 9.65 -1.52 4.86
CA PHE A 39 9.07 -2.80 4.46
C PHE A 39 10.12 -3.68 3.76
N ARG A 40 9.92 -5.00 3.82
CA ARG A 40 10.83 -5.98 3.20
C ARG A 40 10.14 -6.72 2.04
N PRO A 41 10.90 -7.14 1.01
CA PRO A 41 10.42 -8.10 0.03
C PRO A 41 9.85 -9.36 0.70
N ASN A 42 8.86 -9.97 0.05
CA ASN A 42 8.05 -11.09 0.52
C ASN A 42 7.12 -10.82 1.72
N GLN A 43 7.05 -9.59 2.23
CA GLN A 43 6.13 -9.23 3.31
C GLN A 43 4.71 -8.99 2.79
N LEU A 44 3.70 -9.46 3.53
CA LEU A 44 2.30 -9.08 3.32
C LEU A 44 2.03 -7.72 3.96
N VAL A 45 1.39 -6.84 3.20
CA VAL A 45 1.07 -5.47 3.60
C VAL A 45 -0.37 -5.12 3.24
N GLU A 46 -0.94 -4.22 4.03
CA GLU A 46 -2.27 -3.66 3.77
C GLU A 46 -2.11 -2.34 3.02
N LEU A 47 -2.92 -2.18 1.97
CA LEU A 47 -2.94 -1.02 1.10
C LEU A 47 -4.35 -0.40 1.13
N VAL A 48 -4.45 0.92 1.24
CA VAL A 48 -5.71 1.65 0.98
C VAL A 48 -5.75 2.04 -0.49
N VAL A 49 -6.88 1.81 -1.16
CA VAL A 49 -7.15 2.37 -2.48
C VAL A 49 -7.40 3.88 -2.35
N LEU A 50 -6.51 4.71 -2.88
CA LEU A 50 -6.66 6.18 -2.88
C LEU A 50 -7.48 6.68 -4.07
N ALA A 51 -7.27 6.07 -5.23
CA ALA A 51 -7.96 6.38 -6.47
C ALA A 51 -8.05 5.10 -7.30
N VAL A 52 -9.10 4.99 -8.12
CA VAL A 52 -9.30 3.85 -9.03
C VAL A 52 -8.97 4.19 -10.48
N ASP A 53 -8.90 5.48 -10.82
CA ASP A 53 -8.52 5.97 -12.14
C ASP A 53 -7.82 7.36 -12.04
N PRO A 54 -6.48 7.44 -12.19
CA PRO A 54 -5.55 6.33 -12.26
C PRO A 54 -5.51 5.56 -10.92
N LEU A 55 -5.31 4.24 -10.99
CA LEU A 55 -5.29 3.38 -9.81
C LEU A 55 -4.09 3.73 -8.91
N ALA A 56 -4.38 4.19 -7.70
CA ALA A 56 -3.38 4.64 -6.73
C ALA A 56 -3.64 3.99 -5.36
N PHE A 57 -2.56 3.58 -4.69
CA PHE A 57 -2.63 2.93 -3.37
C PHE A 57 -1.70 3.61 -2.36
N GLN A 58 -2.09 3.55 -1.10
CA GLN A 58 -1.26 3.95 0.04
C GLN A 58 -0.97 2.76 0.95
N LEU A 59 0.30 2.59 1.34
CA LEU A 59 0.69 1.60 2.35
C LEU A 59 0.20 2.01 3.74
N ILE A 60 -0.59 1.14 4.39
CA ILE A 60 -0.92 1.28 5.81
C ILE A 60 0.22 0.63 6.59
N GLY A 61 1.00 1.47 7.26
CA GLY A 61 1.98 1.01 8.22
C GLY A 61 1.30 0.33 9.42
N LYS A 62 1.93 -0.71 9.98
CA LYS A 62 1.43 -1.40 11.17
C LYS A 62 1.79 -0.57 12.42
N LYS A 63 1.40 0.71 12.44
CA LYS A 63 1.55 1.56 13.62
C LYS A 63 0.40 1.27 14.57
N SER A 64 0.74 0.61 15.67
CA SER A 64 -0.09 0.41 16.85
C SER A 64 -1.10 1.54 17.05
N ASN A 65 -2.37 1.22 16.80
CA ASN A 65 -3.53 1.78 17.46
C ASN A 65 -3.54 3.32 17.64
N LYS A 66 -3.52 4.09 16.55
CA LYS A 66 -3.96 5.50 16.60
C LYS A 66 -4.77 5.88 15.35
N ASN A 67 -6.09 5.75 15.51
CA ASN A 67 -7.16 6.58 14.93
C ASN A 67 -6.74 7.40 13.69
N ILE A 68 -7.00 6.89 12.50
CA ILE A 68 -6.88 7.67 11.26
C ILE A 68 -8.29 7.83 10.69
N SER A 69 -8.91 8.98 10.99
CA SER A 69 -10.18 9.40 10.44
C SER A 69 -9.95 9.97 9.04
N PHE A 70 -10.58 9.40 8.00
CA PHE A 70 -10.56 9.98 6.65
C PHE A 70 -11.84 10.80 6.45
N HIS A 71 -11.70 12.11 6.22
CA HIS A 71 -12.78 12.93 5.65
C HIS A 71 -12.66 12.92 4.13
N VAL A 72 -13.82 12.81 3.48
CA VAL A 72 -14.01 12.48 2.06
C VAL A 72 -13.69 13.65 1.15
#